data_AF-K1S0M9-F1
#
_entry.id   AF-K1S0M9-F1
#
_cell.length_a   1.000
_cell.length_b   1.000
_cell.length_c   1.000
_cell.angle_alpha   90.00
_cell.angle_beta   90.00
_cell.angle_gamma   90.00
#
_symmetry.space_group_name_H-M   'P 1'
#
loop_
_entity.id
_entity.type
_entity.pdbx_description
1 polymer ?
#
loop_
_entity_poly.entity_id
_entity_poly.type
_entity_poly.pdbx_seq_one_letter_code
_entity_poly.pdbx_strand_id
1 'polypeptide(L)'
;PRRSSPSRAGSVINSVGDVFVAGNGSWDVVGNADQSIRRLNMAERTVETIAGSGTPGYMDGVGNATAFSDPQDVAIDGNDVIYVFDRENNVIRKIIYE
;
A
#
# COMPACT_ATOMS: atom_id res chain seq x y z
N PRO A 1 23.46 9.58 -16.83
CA PRO A 1 22.09 9.02 -17.06
C PRO A 1 21.55 8.39 -15.78
N ARG A 2 20.64 9.09 -15.07
CA ARG A 2 19.93 8.51 -13.92
C ARG A 2 19.05 7.39 -14.48
N ARG A 3 19.46 6.14 -14.29
CA ARG A 3 18.51 5.02 -14.39
C ARG A 3 17.52 5.26 -13.26
N SER A 4 16.32 5.73 -13.58
CA SER A 4 15.17 5.63 -12.69
C SER A 4 14.96 4.14 -12.47
N SER A 5 15.54 3.61 -11.40
CA SER A 5 15.19 2.29 -10.89
C SER A 5 13.66 2.25 -10.80
N PRO A 6 12.98 1.25 -11.39
CA PRO A 6 11.54 1.16 -11.23
C PRO A 6 11.26 1.11 -9.73
N SER A 7 10.46 2.06 -9.21
CA SER A 7 9.93 1.96 -7.87
C SER A 7 9.00 0.75 -7.89
N ARG A 8 9.55 -0.43 -7.63
CA ARG A 8 8.76 -1.64 -7.41
C ARG A 8 7.81 -1.32 -6.26
N ALA A 9 6.53 -1.54 -6.48
CA ALA A 9 5.57 -1.67 -5.39
C ALA A 9 6.19 -2.58 -4.32
N GLY A 10 6.38 -2.03 -3.13
CA GLY A 10 6.88 -2.77 -1.99
C GLY A 10 5.88 -3.82 -1.56
N SER A 11 6.39 -4.92 -1.03
CA SER A 11 5.58 -5.92 -0.38
C SER A 11 6.23 -6.41 0.91
N VAL A 12 5.39 -6.78 1.86
CA VAL A 12 5.80 -7.31 3.16
C VAL A 12 4.88 -8.46 3.56
N ILE A 13 5.35 -9.32 4.46
CA ILE A 13 4.62 -10.48 4.98
C ILE A 13 4.45 -10.32 6.49
N ASN A 14 3.25 -10.56 7.01
CA ASN A 14 2.98 -10.54 8.46
C ASN A 14 3.34 -11.85 9.16
N SER A 15 3.17 -11.88 10.49
CA SER A 15 3.46 -13.06 11.32
C SER A 15 2.65 -14.32 10.94
N VAL A 16 1.48 -14.17 10.31
CA VAL A 16 0.60 -15.27 9.89
C VAL A 16 0.75 -15.66 8.42
N GLY A 17 1.61 -14.96 7.67
CA GLY A 17 1.96 -15.28 6.29
C GLY A 17 1.17 -14.52 5.22
N ASP A 18 0.28 -13.60 5.58
CA ASP A 18 -0.40 -12.75 4.60
C ASP A 18 0.57 -11.78 3.93
N VAL A 19 0.34 -11.51 2.65
CA VAL A 19 1.18 -10.59 1.86
C VAL A 19 0.47 -9.25 1.73
N PHE A 20 1.16 -8.18 2.11
CA PHE A 20 0.71 -6.80 1.91
C PHE A 20 1.49 -6.19 0.76
N VAL A 21 0.78 -5.49 -0.12
CA VAL A 21 1.36 -4.88 -1.32
C VAL A 21 0.90 -3.43 -1.40
N ALA A 22 1.86 -2.53 -1.63
CA ALA A 22 1.55 -1.17 -2.01
C ALA A 22 0.96 -1.17 -3.43
N GLY A 23 -0.35 -0.97 -3.54
CA GLY A 23 -1.08 -0.90 -4.79
C GLY A 23 -0.97 0.50 -5.38
N ASN A 24 0.08 0.73 -6.17
CA ASN A 24 0.19 1.90 -7.04
C ASN A 24 0.13 1.51 -8.53
N GLY A 25 -0.50 0.36 -8.85
CA GLY A 25 -0.79 -0.21 -10.18
C GLY A 25 0.38 -0.27 -11.17
N SER A 26 0.11 -0.16 -12.48
CA SER A 26 1.16 -0.18 -13.52
C SER A 26 1.88 1.16 -13.63
N TRP A 27 3.21 1.12 -13.60
CA TRP A 27 4.12 2.26 -13.71
C TRP A 27 4.14 2.93 -15.09
N ASP A 28 3.60 2.27 -16.13
CA ASP A 28 3.60 2.80 -17.51
C ASP A 28 2.33 3.58 -17.87
N VAL A 29 1.31 3.55 -16.99
CA VAL A 29 0.03 4.23 -17.22
C VAL A 29 -0.02 5.51 -16.39
N VAL A 30 0.03 6.65 -17.06
CA VAL A 30 -0.20 7.96 -16.43
C VAL A 30 -1.64 8.00 -15.89
N GLY A 31 -1.80 8.18 -14.58
CA GLY A 31 -3.10 8.15 -13.91
C GLY A 31 -3.41 6.76 -13.37
N ASN A 32 -2.68 6.35 -12.34
CA ASN A 32 -2.92 5.08 -11.69
C ASN A 32 -4.10 5.16 -10.70
N ALA A 33 -5.16 4.40 -10.99
CA ALA A 33 -6.35 4.29 -10.14
C ALA A 33 -6.17 3.31 -8.96
N ASP A 34 -5.01 2.68 -8.81
CA ASP A 34 -4.69 1.97 -7.57
C ASP A 34 -3.95 2.96 -6.66
N GLN A 35 -4.54 3.21 -5.50
CA GLN A 35 -4.06 4.14 -4.47
C GLN A 35 -4.38 3.51 -3.13
N SER A 36 -3.94 2.27 -2.99
CA SER A 36 -4.42 1.37 -1.95
C SER A 36 -3.32 0.45 -1.42
N ILE A 37 -3.52 -0.09 -0.22
CA ILE A 37 -2.75 -1.20 0.30
C ILE A 37 -3.64 -2.44 0.22
N ARG A 38 -3.11 -3.47 -0.43
CA ARG A 38 -3.84 -4.73 -0.68
C ARG A 38 -3.26 -5.84 0.19
N ARG A 39 -4.15 -6.66 0.76
CA ARG A 39 -3.78 -7.89 1.47
C ARG A 39 -4.16 -9.08 0.61
N LEU A 40 -3.22 -10.00 0.43
CA LEU A 40 -3.50 -11.38 0.03
C LEU A 40 -3.61 -12.20 1.32
N ASN A 41 -4.85 -12.56 1.68
CA ASN A 41 -5.11 -13.45 2.79
C ASN A 41 -4.76 -14.88 2.36
N MET A 42 -3.72 -15.44 2.96
CA MET A 42 -3.19 -16.74 2.55
C MET A 42 -4.01 -17.92 3.07
N ALA A 43 -4.75 -17.72 4.17
CA ALA A 43 -5.64 -18.73 4.73
C ALA A 43 -6.90 -18.91 3.85
N GLU A 44 -7.49 -17.80 3.42
CA GLU A 44 -8.75 -17.78 2.66
C GLU A 44 -8.53 -17.74 1.14
N ARG A 45 -7.29 -17.46 0.70
CA ARG A 45 -6.92 -17.27 -0.71
C ARG A 45 -7.70 -16.15 -1.38
N THR A 46 -7.93 -15.07 -0.64
CA THR A 46 -8.66 -13.89 -1.09
C THR A 46 -7.73 -12.68 -1.19
N VAL A 47 -8.08 -11.72 -2.03
CA VAL A 47 -7.40 -10.43 -2.10
C VAL A 47 -8.38 -9.34 -1.73
N GLU A 48 -7.99 -8.47 -0.81
CA GLU A 48 -8.81 -7.36 -0.37
C GLU A 48 -8.01 -6.06 -0.29
N THR A 49 -8.72 -4.93 -0.36
CA THR A 49 -8.15 -3.62 -0.06
C THR A 49 -8.35 -3.34 1.41
N ILE A 50 -7.26 -3.21 2.15
CA ILE A 50 -7.32 -2.92 3.60
C ILE A 50 -7.29 -1.42 3.91
N ALA A 51 -6.79 -0.61 2.96
CA ALA A 51 -6.80 0.85 3.05
C ALA A 51 -6.66 1.46 1.66
N GLY A 52 -7.36 2.58 1.41
CA GLY A 52 -7.20 3.38 0.19
C GLY A 52 -8.46 3.46 -0.67
N SER A 53 -8.74 4.65 -1.19
CA SER A 53 -9.94 4.97 -1.96
C SER A 53 -9.83 4.65 -3.45
N GLY A 54 -8.64 4.26 -3.93
CA GLY A 54 -8.34 4.13 -5.35
C GLY A 54 -8.21 5.47 -6.10
N THR A 55 -8.23 6.60 -5.39
CA THR A 55 -8.01 7.93 -5.99
C THR A 55 -6.92 8.66 -5.20
N PRO A 56 -6.00 9.39 -5.89
CA PRO A 56 -4.94 10.11 -5.20
C PRO A 56 -5.50 11.12 -4.18
N GLY A 57 -4.96 11.15 -2.97
CA GLY A 57 -5.35 12.10 -1.95
C GLY A 57 -4.59 11.92 -0.65
N TYR A 58 -4.94 12.74 0.35
CA TYR A 58 -4.36 12.70 1.69
C TYR A 58 -5.50 12.72 2.72
N MET A 59 -5.91 11.54 3.18
CA MET A 59 -6.98 11.39 4.15
C MET A 59 -6.72 10.16 5.01
N ASP A 60 -6.76 10.32 6.33
CA ASP A 60 -6.81 9.20 7.27
C ASP A 60 -8.24 8.66 7.34
N GLY A 61 -8.38 7.36 7.61
CA GLY A 61 -9.68 6.71 7.71
C GLY A 61 -9.54 5.21 7.92
N VAL A 62 -10.66 4.49 7.73
CA VAL A 62 -10.72 3.03 7.79
C VAL A 62 -11.04 2.51 6.39
N GLY A 63 -10.28 1.51 5.92
CA GLY A 63 -10.51 0.90 4.61
C GLY A 63 -10.50 1.93 3.48
N ASN A 64 -11.57 1.91 2.67
CA ASN A 64 -11.73 2.77 1.50
C ASN A 64 -11.97 4.25 1.83
N ALA A 65 -12.20 4.61 3.10
CA ALA A 65 -12.27 6.01 3.54
C ALA A 65 -10.87 6.65 3.69
N THR A 66 -9.80 5.87 3.57
CA THR A 66 -8.41 6.37 3.55
C THR A 66 -8.03 6.80 2.13
N ALA A 67 -7.18 7.81 1.98
CA ALA A 67 -6.59 8.18 0.70
C ALA A 67 -5.06 8.29 0.79
N PHE A 68 -4.40 7.73 -0.22
CA PHE A 68 -2.95 7.79 -0.45
C PHE A 68 -2.67 8.48 -1.78
N SER A 69 -1.41 8.89 -1.99
CA SER A 69 -0.93 9.45 -3.25
C SER A 69 0.43 8.82 -3.61
N ASP A 70 0.40 7.90 -4.56
CA ASP A 70 1.52 7.03 -4.96
C ASP A 70 2.15 6.29 -3.76
N PRO A 71 1.39 5.40 -3.07
CA PRO A 71 1.97 4.56 -2.04
C PRO A 71 2.97 3.60 -2.68
N GLN A 72 4.27 3.74 -2.39
CA GLN A 72 5.31 3.00 -3.10
C GLN A 72 5.83 1.77 -2.37
N ASP A 73 5.88 1.82 -1.05
CA ASP A 73 6.52 0.78 -0.25
C ASP A 73 5.78 0.53 1.06
N VAL A 74 5.94 -0.67 1.60
CA VAL A 74 5.38 -1.10 2.87
C VAL A 74 6.42 -1.82 3.72
N ALA A 75 6.40 -1.53 5.02
CA ALA A 75 7.15 -2.25 6.03
C ALA A 75 6.21 -2.70 7.16
N ILE A 76 6.60 -3.70 7.94
CA ILE A 76 5.81 -4.18 9.07
C ILE A 76 6.69 -4.26 10.33
N ASP A 77 6.14 -3.91 11.48
CA ASP A 77 6.82 -4.12 12.77
C ASP A 77 6.43 -5.44 13.44
N GLY A 78 7.01 -5.71 14.62
CA GLY A 78 6.77 -6.95 15.36
C GLY A 78 5.36 -7.08 15.97
N ASN A 79 4.52 -6.05 15.88
CA ASN A 79 3.12 -6.08 16.29
C ASN A 79 2.18 -6.11 15.07
N ASP A 80 2.69 -6.50 13.90
CA ASP A 80 1.98 -6.51 12.63
C ASP A 80 1.41 -5.15 12.18
N VAL A 81 1.96 -4.03 12.69
CA VAL A 81 1.60 -2.68 12.20
C VAL A 81 2.31 -2.42 10.88
N ILE A 82 1.54 -2.04 9.86
CA ILE A 82 2.06 -1.76 8.53
C ILE A 82 2.37 -0.27 8.41
N TYR A 83 3.58 0.06 7.96
CA TYR A 83 4.01 1.40 7.62
C TYR A 83 4.05 1.55 6.11
N VAL A 84 3.48 2.65 5.60
CA VAL A 84 3.34 2.93 4.18
C VAL A 84 4.16 4.17 3.85
N PHE A 85 5.00 4.08 2.81
CA PHE A 85 5.61 5.27 2.22
C PHE A 85 4.66 5.88 1.20
N ASP A 86 3.95 6.92 1.62
CA ASP A 86 2.95 7.67 0.85
C ASP A 86 3.65 8.84 0.13
N ARG A 87 4.23 8.52 -1.03
CA ARG A 87 5.35 9.28 -1.60
C ARG A 87 4.98 10.69 -2.01
N GLU A 88 3.91 10.87 -2.79
CA GLU A 88 3.55 12.21 -3.30
C GLU A 88 2.98 13.10 -2.18
N ASN A 89 2.51 12.49 -1.09
CA ASN A 89 2.17 13.19 0.15
C ASN A 89 3.39 13.50 1.04
N ASN A 90 4.59 12.97 0.72
CA ASN A 90 5.84 13.15 1.47
C ASN A 90 5.78 12.71 2.95
N VAL A 91 5.06 11.63 3.25
CA VAL A 91 4.86 11.15 4.63
C VAL A 91 5.00 9.64 4.75
N ILE A 92 5.24 9.17 5.98
CA ILE A 92 5.07 7.77 6.36
C ILE A 92 3.73 7.67 7.09
N ARG A 93 2.85 6.77 6.64
CA ARG A 93 1.55 6.50 7.23
C ARG A 93 1.61 5.14 7.95
N LYS A 94 0.74 4.90 8.93
CA LYS A 94 0.59 3.59 9.56
C LYS A 94 -0.81 3.03 9.38
N ILE A 95 -0.92 1.72 9.21
CA ILE A 95 -2.17 0.97 9.15
C ILE A 95 -2.12 -0.07 10.26
N ILE A 96 -3.18 -0.07 11.07
CA ILE A 96 -3.47 -1.15 12.01
C ILE A 96 -4.70 -1.85 11.41
N TYR A 97 -4.63 -3.16 11.25
CA TYR A 97 -5.73 -3.98 10.76
C TYR A 97 -5.98 -5.08 11.79
N GLU A 98 -7.25 -5.46 11.95
CA GLU A 98 -7.68 -6.58 12.80
C GLU A 98 -7.78 -7.88 11.98
#